data_AF-A0A931WV19-F1
#
_entry.id   AF-A0A931WV19-F1
#
_cell.length_a   1.000
_cell.length_b   1.000
_cell.length_c   1.000
_cell.angle_alpha   90.00
_cell.angle_beta   90.00
_cell.angle_gamma   90.00
#
_symmetry.space_group_name_H-M   'P 1'
#
loop_
_entity.id
_entity.type
_entity.pdbx_description
1 polymer ?
#
loop_
_entity_poly.entity_id
_entity_poly.type
_entity_poly.pdbx_seq_one_letter_code
_entity_poly.pdbx_strand_id
1 'polypeptide(L)' 'MQAFLCKHHWVIDTPNGPLSQGVCKLCGLENTFRNSLPDMGWDREHAERFLDRLRLLKSISEAEKAI' A
#
# COMPACT_ATOMS: atom_id res chain seq x y z
N MET A 1 -25.39 23.69 8.29
CA MET A 1 -23.99 23.44 7.90
C MET A 1 -24.01 22.90 6.48
N GLN A 2 -23.65 23.74 5.52
CA GLN A 2 -23.85 23.44 4.10
C GLN A 2 -22.68 22.58 3.61
N ALA A 3 -22.95 21.33 3.26
CA ALA A 3 -21.99 20.42 2.63
C ALA A 3 -21.78 20.86 1.17
N PHE A 4 -21.06 21.95 0.96
CA PHE A 4 -20.50 22.21 -0.36
C PHE A 4 -19.47 21.13 -0.68
N LEU A 5 -19.38 20.76 -1.96
CA LEU A 5 -18.46 19.75 -2.47
C LEU A 5 -17.01 20.29 -2.33
N CYS A 6 -16.40 20.08 -1.17
CA CYS A 6 -15.08 20.60 -0.84
C CYS A 6 -14.00 19.67 -1.40
N LYS A 7 -13.17 20.17 -2.32
CA LYS A 7 -11.91 19.51 -2.68
C LYS A 7 -10.89 19.81 -1.58
N HIS A 8 -10.83 18.95 -0.59
CA HIS A 8 -10.08 19.22 0.62
C HIS A 8 -8.58 19.42 0.34
N HIS A 9 -8.09 20.63 0.64
CA HIS A 9 -6.67 20.92 0.77
C HIS A 9 -6.29 20.72 2.24
N TRP A 10 -5.75 19.56 2.57
CA TRP A 10 -5.36 19.19 3.93
C TRP A 10 -4.03 19.83 4.31
N VAL A 11 -4.01 20.53 5.43
CA VAL A 11 -2.79 20.94 6.13
C VAL A 11 -2.58 19.94 7.25
N ILE A 12 -1.58 19.07 7.11
CA ILE A 12 -1.27 17.99 8.05
C ILE A 12 -0.09 18.42 8.92
N ASP A 13 -0.17 18.18 10.22
CA ASP A 13 0.88 18.53 11.16
C ASP A 13 2.19 17.78 10.92
N THR A 14 3.27 18.31 11.50
CA THR A 14 4.56 17.61 11.50
C THR A 14 4.40 16.25 12.21
N PRO A 15 4.93 15.16 11.64
CA PRO A 15 4.79 13.84 12.24
C PRO A 15 5.33 13.79 13.67
N ASN A 16 4.47 13.46 14.65
CA ASN A 16 4.83 13.26 16.05
C ASN A 16 4.27 11.93 16.58
N GLY A 17 4.49 10.85 15.83
CA GLY A 17 3.99 9.52 16.15
C GLY A 17 3.41 8.79 14.92
N PRO A 18 2.59 7.75 15.14
CA PRO A 18 2.02 6.95 14.04
C PRO A 18 0.92 7.67 13.27
N LEU A 19 0.31 8.69 13.88
CA LEU A 19 -0.80 9.47 13.32
C LEU A 19 -0.45 10.96 13.36
N SER A 20 -0.95 11.69 12.38
CA SER A 20 -0.92 13.16 12.32
C SER A 20 -2.35 13.68 12.19
N GLN A 21 -2.64 14.81 12.84
CA GLN A 21 -3.89 15.53 12.61
C GLN A 21 -3.75 16.39 11.36
N GLY A 22 -4.87 16.60 10.66
CA GLY A 22 -4.93 17.50 9.54
C GLY A 22 -6.24 18.27 9.49
N VAL A 23 -6.14 19.54 9.13
CA VAL A 23 -7.28 20.45 8.99
C VAL A 23 -7.38 20.93 7.55
N CYS A 24 -8.57 20.89 6.99
CA CYS A 24 -8.79 21.42 5.66
C CYS A 24 -8.74 22.95 5.68
N LYS A 25 -7.83 23.55 4.93
CA LYS A 25 -7.68 25.02 4.84
C LYS A 25 -8.93 25.74 4.31
N LEU A 26 -9.78 25.03 3.57
CA LEU A 26 -10.95 25.60 2.90
C LEU A 26 -12.23 25.53 3.75
N CYS A 27 -12.48 24.40 4.39
CA CYS A 27 -13.73 24.15 5.11
C CYS A 27 -13.56 23.89 6.62
N GLY A 28 -12.32 23.82 7.11
CA GLY A 28 -12.03 23.57 8.53
C GLY A 28 -12.33 22.14 9.00
N LEU A 29 -12.66 21.21 8.10
CA LEU A 29 -12.87 19.81 8.49
C LEU A 29 -11.57 19.23 9.04
N GLU A 30 -11.66 18.42 10.08
CA GLU A 30 -10.53 17.73 10.70
C GLU A 30 -10.51 16.25 10.29
N ASN A 31 -9.32 15.69 10.11
CA ASN A 31 -9.13 14.27 9.83
C ASN A 31 -7.78 13.79 10.37
N THR A 32 -7.65 12.48 10.59
CA THR A 32 -6.43 11.86 11.11
C THR A 32 -5.77 11.00 10.03
N PHE A 33 -4.47 11.22 9.82
CA PHE A 33 -3.67 10.58 8.77
C PHE A 33 -2.62 9.67 9.38
N ARG A 34 -2.35 8.51 8.75
CA ARG A 34 -1.30 7.59 9.19
C ARG A 34 0.03 7.99 8.55
N ASN A 35 1.09 8.05 9.36
CA ASN A 35 2.41 8.51 8.92
C ASN A 35 3.24 7.41 8.25
N SER A 36 2.77 6.17 8.33
CA SER A 36 3.39 5.02 7.67
C SER A 36 2.35 4.30 6.83
N LEU A 37 2.84 3.64 5.77
CA LEU A 37 2.03 2.62 5.11
C LEU A 37 1.70 1.53 6.15
N PRO A 38 0.51 0.89 6.07
CA PRO A 38 0.31 -0.39 6.72
C PRO A 38 1.45 -1.32 6.28
N ASP A 39 1.83 -2.25 7.14
CA ASP A 39 2.83 -3.26 6.84
C ASP A 39 2.35 -4.10 5.63
N MET A 40 2.57 -3.58 4.42
CA MET A 40 2.57 -4.36 3.22
C MET A 40 3.85 -5.17 3.32
N GLY A 41 3.80 -6.21 4.13
CA GLY A 41 4.83 -7.23 4.14
C GLY A 41 5.03 -7.61 2.69
N TRP A 42 6.22 -7.34 2.14
CA TRP A 42 6.61 -7.68 0.79
C TRP A 42 5.99 -9.02 0.42
N ASP A 43 4.94 -9.00 -0.41
CA ASP A 43 3.96 -10.10 -0.53
C ASP A 43 4.67 -11.45 -0.59
N ARG A 44 4.79 -12.11 0.56
CA ARG A 44 5.50 -13.38 0.65
C ARG A 44 4.77 -14.42 -0.20
N GLU A 45 3.44 -14.28 -0.27
CA GLU A 45 2.57 -15.09 -1.10
C GLU A 45 2.81 -14.89 -2.61
N HIS A 46 3.01 -13.64 -3.08
CA HIS A 46 3.34 -13.41 -4.50
C HIS A 46 4.74 -13.93 -4.84
N ALA A 47 5.70 -13.78 -3.94
CA ALA A 47 7.05 -14.32 -4.12
C ALA A 47 7.04 -15.86 -4.17
N GLU A 48 6.30 -16.52 -3.26
CA GLU A 48 6.18 -17.98 -3.22
C GLU A 48 5.52 -18.53 -4.49
N ARG A 49 4.41 -17.93 -4.96
CA ARG A 49 3.76 -18.34 -6.21
C ARG A 49 4.67 -18.19 -7.43
N PHE A 50 5.48 -17.12 -7.46
CA PHE A 50 6.44 -16.91 -8.54
C PHE A 50 7.54 -17.98 -8.54
N LEU A 51 8.08 -18.32 -7.37
CA LEU A 51 9.11 -19.35 -7.22
C LEU A 51 8.58 -20.75 -7.56
N ASP A 52 7.36 -21.09 -7.18
CA ASP A 52 6.75 -22.38 -7.53
C ASP A 52 6.56 -22.54 -9.03
N ARG A 53 6.14 -21.47 -9.73
CA ARG A 53 6.07 -21.48 -11.20
C ARG A 53 7.45 -21.69 -11.83
N LEU A 54 8.49 -21.04 -11.31
CA LEU A 54 9.86 -21.22 -11.81
C LEU A 54 10.38 -22.65 -11.62
N ARG A 55 10.08 -23.27 -10.47
CA ARG A 55 10.44 -24.66 -10.18
C ARG A 55 9.80 -25.63 -11.17
N LEU A 56 8.50 -25.43 -11.46
CA LEU A 56 7.77 -26.27 -12.42
C LEU A 56 8.34 -26.14 -13.84
N LEU A 57 8.63 -24.92 -14.30
CA LEU A 57 9.23 -24.69 -15.62
C LEU A 57 10.60 -25.35 -15.74
N LYS A 58 11.39 -25.31 -14.67
CA LYS A 58 12.70 -25.96 -14.64
C LYS A 58 12.59 -27.48 -14.72
N SER A 59 11.66 -28.09 -13.98
CA SER A 59 11.45 -29.54 -14.05
C SER A 59 10.95 -30.02 -15.41
N ILE A 60 10.12 -29.21 -16.09
CA ILE A 60 9.66 -29.52 -17.45
C ILE A 60 10.86 -29.50 -18.42
N SER A 61 11.70 -28.46 -18.35
CA SER A 61 12.88 -28.35 -19.21
C SER A 61 13.90 -29.48 -19.00
N GLU A 62 14.04 -29.98 -17.76
CA GLU A 62 14.91 -31.11 -17.44
C GLU A 62 14.35 -32.43 -17.98
N ALA A 63 13.03 -32.65 -17.88
CA ALA A 63 12.37 -33.83 -18.42
C ALA A 63 12.44 -33.91 -19.95
N GLU A 64 12.29 -32.77 -20.64
CA GLU A 64 12.39 -32.69 -22.11
C GLU A 64 13.80 -33.03 -22.64
N LYS A 65 14.86 -32.75 -21.86
CA LYS A 65 16.24 -33.07 -22.24
C LYS A 65 16.63 -34.54 -22.03
N ALA A 66 15.82 -35.30 -21.30
CA ALA A 66 16.06 -36.70 -20.98
C ALA A 66 15.42 -37.68 -21.98
N ILE A 67 14.74 -37.16 -23.01
CA ILE A 67 14.14 -37.89 -24.14
C ILE A 67 15.05 -37.71 -25.36
#